data_AF-A0AAE6JCB5-F1
#
_entry.id   AF-A0AAE6JCB5-F1
#
_cell.length_a   1.000
_cell.length_b   1.000
_cell.length_c   1.000
_cell.angle_alpha   90.00
_cell.angle_beta   90.00
_cell.angle_gamma   90.00
#
_symmetry.space_group_name_H-M   'P 1'
#
loop_
_entity.id
_entity.type
_entity.pdbx_description
1 polymer ?
#
loop_
_entity_poly.entity_id
_entity_poly.type
_entity_poly.pdbx_seq_one_letter_code
_entity_poly.pdbx_strand_id
1 'polypeptide(L)' 'MESTLNYLAGFVSLTFMGLSAMYKFKLDKLQGTGKIPNIISARQRQIMFFVLAVLSALIIFISRF' A
#
# COMPACT_ATOMS: atom_id res chain seq x y z
N MET A 1 -15.12 15.22 -16.49
CA MET A 1 -14.13 14.11 -16.62
C MET A 1 -13.31 13.89 -15.34
N GLU A 2 -13.34 14.80 -14.36
CA GLU A 2 -12.61 14.68 -13.07
C GLU A 2 -13.20 13.65 -12.10
N SER A 3 -14.51 13.40 -12.16
CA SER A 3 -15.18 12.43 -11.28
C SER A 3 -14.58 11.03 -11.41
N THR A 4 -14.43 10.53 -12.65
CA THR A 4 -13.89 9.18 -12.90
C THR A 4 -12.45 9.02 -12.41
N LEU A 5 -11.63 10.05 -12.56
CA LEU A 5 -10.22 10.04 -12.16
C LEU A 5 -10.06 10.02 -10.63
N ASN A 6 -10.90 10.80 -9.92
CA ASN A 6 -10.95 10.80 -8.46
C ASN A 6 -11.49 9.48 -7.88
N TYR A 7 -12.48 8.86 -8.54
CA TYR A 7 -12.97 7.53 -8.16
C TYR A 7 -11.90 6.46 -8.35
N LEU A 8 -11.18 6.48 -9.48
CA LEU A 8 -10.11 5.53 -9.76
C LEU A 8 -8.97 5.66 -8.75
N ALA A 9 -8.53 6.90 -8.47
CA ALA A 9 -7.47 7.18 -7.51
C ALA A 9 -7.86 6.78 -6.08
N GLY A 10 -9.12 6.96 -5.68
CA GLY A 10 -9.63 6.51 -4.39
C GLY A 10 -9.60 4.98 -4.26
N PHE A 11 -10.01 4.27 -5.33
CA PHE A 11 -9.97 2.81 -5.37
C PHE A 11 -8.53 2.26 -5.35
N VAL A 12 -7.62 2.93 -6.05
CA VAL A 12 -6.17 2.64 -6.05
C VAL A 12 -5.56 2.84 -4.66
N SER A 13 -5.94 3.89 -3.94
CA SER A 13 -5.50 4.13 -2.56
C SER A 13 -5.97 3.02 -1.60
N LEU A 14 -7.23 2.61 -1.71
CA LEU A 14 -7.80 1.52 -0.89
C LEU A 14 -7.12 0.17 -1.18
N THR A 15 -6.88 -0.14 -2.45
CA THR A 15 -6.20 -1.38 -2.85
C THR A 15 -4.76 -1.41 -2.36
N PHE A 16 -4.00 -0.31 -2.47
CA PHE A 16 -2.65 -0.24 -1.90
C PHE A 16 -2.63 -0.36 -0.37
N MET A 17 -3.61 0.21 0.33
CA MET A 17 -3.75 0.06 1.78
C MET A 17 -4.02 -1.40 2.16
N GLY A 18 -4.92 -2.08 1.42
CA GLY A 18 -5.19 -3.51 1.59
C GLY A 18 -3.97 -4.41 1.34
N LEU A 19 -3.23 -4.13 0.26
CA LEU A 19 -1.96 -4.82 -0.04
C LEU A 19 -0.93 -4.62 1.08
N SER A 20 -0.80 -3.40 1.61
CA SER A 20 0.10 -3.14 2.75
C SER A 20 -0.28 -3.96 3.98
N ALA A 21 -1.57 -4.02 4.33
CA ALA A 21 -2.06 -4.83 5.44
C ALA A 21 -1.81 -6.33 5.23
N MET A 22 -2.00 -6.83 4.01
CA MET A 22 -1.72 -8.22 3.65
C MET A 22 -0.23 -8.56 3.78
N TYR A 23 0.66 -7.67 3.33
CA TYR A 23 2.10 -7.86 3.48
C TYR A 23 2.54 -7.78 4.95
N LYS A 24 1.90 -6.93 5.76
CA LYS A 24 2.12 -6.90 7.22
C LYS A 24 1.73 -8.23 7.87
N PHE A 25 0.56 -8.78 7.54
CA PHE A 25 0.14 -10.10 8.05
C PHE A 25 1.08 -11.23 7.59
N LYS A 26 1.54 -11.18 6.34
CA LYS A 26 2.56 -12.12 5.84
C LYS A 26 3.89 -12.00 6.57
N LEU A 27 4.27 -10.79 6.96
CA LEU A 27 5.50 -10.50 7.71
C LEU A 27 5.42 -11.05 9.13
N ASP A 28 4.30 -10.85 9.84
CA ASP A 28 4.01 -11.46 11.14
C ASP A 28 4.12 -12.99 11.07
N LYS A 29 3.50 -13.60 10.04
CA LYS A 29 3.59 -15.05 9.83
C LYS A 29 5.01 -15.52 9.51
N LEU A 30 5.80 -14.73 8.80
CA LEU A 30 7.18 -15.05 8.45
C LEU A 30 8.15 -14.86 9.63
N GLN A 31 7.90 -13.90 10.53
CA GLN A 31 8.70 -13.73 11.76
C GLN A 31 8.65 -14.97 12.65
N GLY A 32 7.52 -15.69 12.71
CA GLY A 32 7.41 -16.98 13.40
C GLY A 32 8.18 -18.14 12.76
N THR A 33 8.70 -17.99 11.53
CA THR A 33 9.42 -19.05 10.80
C THR A 33 10.94 -18.85 10.72
N GLY A 34 11.49 -17.76 11.28
CA GLY A 34 12.94 -17.51 11.32
C GLY A 34 13.60 -17.24 9.95
N LYS A 35 12.83 -17.13 8.86
CA LYS A 35 13.36 -16.87 7.51
C LYS A 35 13.61 -15.38 7.26
N ILE A 36 14.71 -14.87 7.82
CA ILE A 36 15.18 -13.47 7.75
C ILE A 36 15.11 -12.83 6.34
N PRO A 37 15.61 -13.44 5.25
CA PRO A 37 15.58 -12.82 3.92
C PRO A 37 14.16 -12.60 3.39
N ASN A 38 13.21 -13.47 3.77
CA ASN A 38 11.81 -13.34 3.38
C ASN A 38 11.07 -12.27 4.20
N ILE A 39 11.51 -12.01 5.43
CA ILE A 39 10.98 -10.96 6.30
C ILE A 39 11.40 -9.58 5.77
N ILE A 40 12.65 -9.44 5.34
CA ILE A 40 13.17 -8.18 4.77
C ILE A 40 12.45 -7.84 3.45
N SER A 41 12.29 -8.83 2.55
CA SER A 41 11.59 -8.60 1.29
C SER A 41 10.10 -8.29 1.48
N ALA A 42 9.44 -8.92 2.45
CA ALA A 42 8.06 -8.59 2.83
C ALA A 42 7.94 -7.18 3.40
N ARG A 43 8.89 -6.75 4.24
CA ARG A 43 8.93 -5.39 4.83
C ARG A 43 9.11 -4.33 3.76
N GLN A 44 10.03 -4.55 2.83
CA GLN A 44 10.30 -3.63 1.74
C GLN A 44 9.07 -3.45 0.84
N ARG A 45 8.36 -4.55 0.54
CA ARG A 45 7.09 -4.50 -0.21
C ARG A 45 6.00 -3.77 0.55
N GLN A 46 5.84 -4.03 1.86
CA GLN A 46 4.88 -3.31 2.69
C GLN A 46 5.11 -1.79 2.66
N ILE A 47 6.37 -1.36 2.81
CA ILE A 47 6.75 0.06 2.76
C ILE A 47 6.47 0.64 1.38
N MET A 48 6.83 -0.05 0.30
CA MET A 48 6.57 0.40 -1.06
C MET A 48 5.07 0.61 -1.32
N PHE A 49 4.22 -0.34 -0.92
CA PHE A 49 2.76 -0.19 -1.07
C PHE A 49 2.19 0.91 -0.18
N PHE A 50 2.76 1.12 1.02
CA PHE A 50 2.36 2.22 1.88
C PHE A 50 2.69 3.58 1.25
N VAL A 51 3.90 3.75 0.71
CA VAL A 51 4.29 4.99 0.02
C VAL A 51 3.41 5.24 -1.21
N LEU A 52 3.09 4.20 -2.00
CA LEU A 52 2.17 4.30 -3.13
C LEU A 52 0.75 4.71 -2.70
N ALA A 53 0.26 4.20 -1.57
CA ALA A 53 -1.03 4.61 -1.02
C ALA A 53 -1.03 6.10 -0.63
N VAL A 54 0.04 6.56 0.03
CA VAL A 54 0.18 7.98 0.44
C VAL A 54 0.28 8.89 -0.79
N LEU A 55 1.08 8.53 -1.79
CA LEU A 55 1.19 9.30 -3.04
C LEU A 55 -0.15 9.36 -3.78
N SER A 56 -0.87 8.25 -3.86
CA SER A 56 -2.20 8.23 -4.50
C SER A 56 -3.20 9.10 -3.74
N ALA A 57 -3.17 9.12 -2.40
CA ALA A 57 -4.02 9.98 -1.60
C ALA A 57 -3.66 11.48 -1.74
N LEU A 58 -2.36 11.80 -1.82
CA LEU A 58 -1.89 13.16 -2.07
C LEU A 58 -2.34 13.69 -3.43
N ILE A 59 -2.31 12.86 -4.47
CA ILE A 59 -2.79 13.24 -5.80
C ILE A 59 -4.28 13.60 -5.74
N ILE A 60 -5.11 12.81 -5.03
CA ILE A 60 -6.54 13.13 -4.84
C ILE A 60 -6.70 14.45 -4.07
N PHE A 61 -5.90 14.67 -3.04
CA PHE A 61 -5.99 15.87 -2.23
C PHE A 61 -5.64 17.13 -3.02
N ILE A 62 -4.56 17.10 -3.80
CA ILE A 62 -4.13 18.21 -4.66
C ILE A 62 -5.12 18.41 -5.82
N SER A 63 -5.60 17.33 -6.47
CA SER A 63 -6.58 17.44 -7.56
C SER A 63 -7.98 17.88 -7.11
N ARG A 64 -8.26 17.86 -5.81
CA ARG A 64 -9.55 18.30 -5.25
C ARG A 64 -9.51 19.74 -4.72
N PHE A 65 -8.33 20.36 -4.67
CA PHE A 65 -8.10 21.75 -4.27
C PHE A 65 -7.94 22.64 -5.51
#